data_AF-A0A8J3IVS0-F1
#
_entry.id   AF-A0A8J3IVS0-F1
#
_cell.length_a   1.000
_cell.length_b   1.000
_cell.length_c   1.000
_cell.angle_alpha   90.00
_cell.angle_beta   90.00
_cell.angle_gamma   90.00
#
_symmetry.space_group_name_H-M   'P 1'
#
loop_
_entity.id
_entity.type
_entity.pdbx_description
1 polymer ?
#
loop_
_entity_poly.entity_id
_entity_poly.type
_entity_poly.pdbx_seq_one_letter_code
_entity_poly.pdbx_strand_id
1 'polypeptide(L)'
;MQRDISQRQALPLLAAIDFHAYLVRHQLTWEEVACASHVPVLTVWSMDHGLLVGNEQAALVCKGVKKLAGEVFHYFLPPLAIIKERANYNDGRGKDGISQEKCKRGC
;
A
#
# COMPACT_ATOMS: atom_id res chain seq x y z
N MET A 1 32.79 -22.04 -33.51
CA MET A 1 31.93 -20.87 -33.22
C MET A 1 31.17 -21.13 -31.93
N GLN A 2 31.64 -20.55 -30.83
CA GLN A 2 31.10 -20.74 -29.49
C GLN A 2 30.02 -19.67 -29.27
N ARG A 3 28.76 -20.10 -29.08
CA ARG A 3 27.64 -19.17 -28.86
C ARG A 3 27.66 -18.71 -27.41
N ASP A 4 27.95 -17.44 -27.21
CA ASP A 4 27.85 -16.73 -25.94
C ASP A 4 26.37 -16.72 -25.49
N ILE A 5 26.09 -17.23 -24.29
CA ILE A 5 24.73 -17.32 -23.70
C ILE A 5 24.58 -16.31 -22.56
N SER A 6 25.32 -15.20 -22.57
CA SER A 6 25.33 -14.22 -21.47
C SER A 6 24.27 -13.13 -21.56
N GLN A 7 23.27 -13.25 -22.44
CA GLN A 7 22.08 -12.39 -22.42
C GLN A 7 20.87 -13.09 -21.84
N ARG A 8 20.96 -13.51 -20.58
CA ARG A 8 19.74 -13.66 -19.77
C ARG A 8 19.25 -12.25 -19.47
N GLN A 9 18.39 -11.72 -20.34
CA GLN A 9 17.50 -10.62 -19.96
C GLN A 9 16.81 -11.07 -18.66
N ALA A 10 17.11 -10.39 -17.56
CA ALA A 10 16.34 -10.55 -16.35
C ALA A 10 14.89 -10.25 -16.75
N LEU A 11 14.03 -11.26 -16.69
CA LEU A 11 12.59 -11.04 -16.84
C LEU A 11 12.24 -9.87 -15.92
N PRO A 12 11.50 -8.84 -16.40
CA PRO A 12 11.01 -7.82 -15.51
C PRO A 12 10.28 -8.56 -14.40
N LEU A 13 10.82 -8.45 -13.18
CA LEU A 13 10.22 -9.01 -11.97
C LEU A 13 8.76 -8.60 -12.06
N LEU A 14 7.85 -9.55 -12.29
CA LEU A 14 6.41 -9.32 -12.47
C LEU A 14 6.03 -8.22 -11.49
N ALA A 15 5.84 -7.00 -12.01
CA ALA A 15 5.81 -5.82 -11.18
C ALA A 15 4.70 -6.07 -10.18
N ALA A 16 5.06 -6.29 -8.92
CA ALA A 16 4.08 -6.46 -7.87
C ALA A 16 3.25 -5.18 -7.94
N ILE A 17 2.02 -5.30 -8.45
CA ILE A 17 1.18 -4.14 -8.67
C ILE A 17 1.05 -3.50 -7.30
N ASP A 18 1.51 -2.26 -7.20
CA ASP A 18 1.39 -1.51 -5.97
C ASP A 18 -0.10 -1.46 -5.59
N PHE A 19 -0.44 -1.75 -4.34
CA PHE A 19 -1.84 -1.80 -3.90
C PHE A 19 -2.55 -0.47 -4.18
N HIS A 20 -1.84 0.65 -4.06
CA HIS A 20 -2.36 1.98 -4.41
C HIS A 20 -2.73 2.08 -5.88
N ALA A 21 -1.83 1.64 -6.77
CA ALA A 21 -2.07 1.65 -8.21
C ALA A 21 -3.26 0.75 -8.58
N TYR A 22 -3.44 -0.37 -7.87
CA TYR A 22 -4.60 -1.24 -8.04
C TYR A 22 -5.90 -0.52 -7.64
N LEU A 23 -5.94 0.11 -6.47
CA LEU A 23 -7.13 0.84 -6.00
C LEU A 23 -7.51 1.99 -6.96
N VAL A 24 -6.53 2.78 -7.39
CA VAL A 24 -6.74 3.87 -8.36
C VAL A 24 -7.29 3.36 -9.69
N ARG A 25 -6.73 2.27 -10.23
CA ARG A 25 -7.20 1.67 -11.49
C ARG A 25 -8.67 1.24 -11.42
N HIS A 26 -9.10 0.70 -10.29
CA HIS A 26 -10.46 0.22 -10.08
C HIS A 26 -11.39 1.27 -9.43
N GLN A 27 -10.92 2.50 -9.22
CA GLN A 27 -11.66 3.59 -8.57
C GLN A 27 -12.22 3.18 -7.19
N LEU A 28 -11.45 2.40 -6.44
CA LEU A 28 -11.83 1.93 -5.11
C LEU A 28 -11.24 2.82 -4.03
N THR A 29 -12.05 3.16 -3.04
CA THR A 29 -11.64 3.85 -1.82
C THR A 29 -11.23 2.86 -0.73
N TRP A 30 -10.46 3.32 0.27
CA TRP A 30 -10.10 2.47 1.40
C TRP A 30 -11.33 2.04 2.20
N GLU A 31 -12.33 2.91 2.33
CA GLU A 31 -13.58 2.67 3.05
C GLU A 31 -14.42 1.58 2.39
N GLU A 32 -14.56 1.61 1.07
CA GLU A 32 -15.30 0.57 0.31
C GLU A 32 -14.65 -0.80 0.48
N VAL A 33 -13.32 -0.86 0.39
CA VAL A 33 -12.56 -2.09 0.57
C VAL A 33 -12.69 -2.60 2.01
N ALA A 34 -12.53 -1.72 3.00
CA ALA A 34 -12.65 -2.07 4.41
C ALA A 34 -14.04 -2.66 4.73
N CYS A 35 -15.10 -2.03 4.21
CA CYS A 35 -16.47 -2.50 4.35
C CYS A 35 -16.68 -3.87 3.69
N ALA A 36 -16.17 -4.06 2.46
CA ALA A 36 -16.30 -5.32 1.74
C ALA A 36 -15.50 -6.48 2.36
N SER A 37 -14.42 -6.15 3.06
CA SER A 37 -13.50 -7.11 3.69
C SER A 37 -13.78 -7.37 5.17
N HIS A 38 -14.68 -6.60 5.79
CA HIS A 38 -14.92 -6.64 7.24
C HIS A 38 -13.65 -6.44 8.07
N VAL A 39 -12.79 -5.50 7.64
CA VAL A 39 -11.58 -5.11 8.37
C VAL A 39 -11.62 -3.61 8.70
N PRO A 40 -10.85 -3.14 9.70
CA PRO A 40 -10.69 -1.70 9.93
C PRO A 40 -10.11 -0.98 8.70
N VAL A 41 -10.54 0.25 8.44
CA VAL A 41 -9.99 1.10 7.36
C VAL A 41 -8.47 1.26 7.51
N LEU A 42 -7.98 1.34 8.76
CA LEU A 42 -6.55 1.43 9.06
C LEU A 42 -5.75 0.23 8.52
N THR A 43 -6.36 -0.96 8.46
CA THR A 43 -5.73 -2.15 7.86
C THR A 43 -5.52 -1.97 6.36
N VAL A 44 -6.53 -1.45 5.65
CA VAL A 44 -6.45 -1.18 4.21
C VAL A 44 -5.44 -0.07 3.92
N TRP A 45 -5.47 1.01 4.71
CA TRP A 45 -4.46 2.08 4.66
C TRP A 45 -3.05 1.56 4.89
N SER A 46 -2.87 0.66 5.86
CA SER A 46 -1.58 0.04 6.18
C SER A 46 -1.05 -0.76 4.99
N MET A 47 -1.91 -1.53 4.31
CA MET A 47 -1.53 -2.25 3.09
C MET A 47 -1.15 -1.31 1.95
N ASP A 48 -1.87 -0.20 1.77
CA ASP A 48 -1.57 0.83 0.76
C ASP A 48 -0.19 1.45 0.95
N HIS A 49 0.22 1.63 2.21
CA HIS A 49 1.50 2.23 2.56
C HIS A 49 2.62 1.18 2.78
N GLY A 50 2.35 -0.10 2.52
CA GLY A 50 3.34 -1.17 2.66
C GLY A 50 3.74 -1.47 4.11
N LEU A 51 2.86 -1.19 5.08
CA LEU A 51 3.04 -1.53 6.48
C LEU A 51 2.68 -3.00 6.74
N LEU A 52 3.25 -3.56 7.80
CA LEU A 52 2.96 -4.93 8.23
C LEU A 52 1.50 -5.08 8.67
N VAL A 53 0.82 -6.01 8.02
CA VAL A 53 -0.56 -6.41 8.35
C VAL A 53 -0.57 -7.92 8.55
N GLY A 54 -1.37 -8.41 9.49
CA GLY A 54 -1.50 -9.84 9.74
C GLY A 54 -1.99 -10.59 8.50
N ASN A 55 -1.46 -11.80 8.26
CA ASN A 55 -1.78 -12.60 7.07
C ASN A 55 -3.29 -12.82 6.88
N GLU A 56 -4.03 -13.06 7.97
CA GLU A 56 -5.49 -13.26 7.93
C GLU A 56 -6.21 -11.99 7.46
N GLN A 57 -5.82 -10.83 7.99
CA GLN A 57 -6.38 -9.54 7.61
C GLN A 57 -6.08 -9.20 6.14
N ALA A 58 -4.84 -9.44 5.70
CA ALA A 58 -4.45 -9.25 4.31
C ALA A 58 -5.26 -10.15 3.37
N ALA A 59 -5.51 -11.41 3.75
CA ALA A 59 -6.34 -12.33 2.97
C ALA A 59 -7.81 -11.86 2.88
N LEU A 60 -8.36 -11.28 3.94
CA LEU A 60 -9.70 -10.67 3.93
C LEU A 60 -9.76 -9.46 3.00
N VAL A 61 -8.72 -8.61 3.02
CA VAL A 61 -8.58 -7.49 2.08
C VAL A 61 -8.56 -7.99 0.64
N CYS A 62 -7.71 -8.96 0.32
CA CYS A 62 -7.63 -9.58 -1.01
C CYS A 62 -8.98 -10.16 -1.49
N LYS A 63 -9.77 -10.77 -0.59
CA LYS A 63 -11.11 -11.28 -0.91
C LYS A 63 -12.09 -10.13 -1.20
N GLY A 64 -12.07 -9.06 -0.40
CA GLY A 64 -12.97 -7.92 -0.59
C GLY A 64 -12.65 -7.15 -1.88
N VAL A 65 -11.38 -6.89 -2.18
CA VAL A 65 -11.01 -6.25 -3.45
C VAL A 65 -11.37 -7.11 -4.65
N LYS A 66 -11.25 -8.45 -4.56
CA LYS A 66 -11.72 -9.35 -5.62
C LYS A 66 -13.24 -9.25 -5.83
N LYS A 67 -14.01 -9.12 -4.75
CA LYS A 67 -15.46 -8.96 -4.82
C LYS A 67 -15.85 -7.63 -5.49
N LEU A 68 -15.11 -6.56 -5.23
CA LEU A 68 -15.39 -5.22 -5.76
C LEU A 68 -14.90 -5.04 -7.21
N ALA A 69 -13.67 -5.46 -7.50
CA ALA A 69 -13.02 -5.25 -8.80
C ALA A 69 -13.24 -6.39 -9.81
N GLY A 70 -13.66 -7.57 -9.35
CA GLY A 70 -13.75 -8.80 -10.17
C GLY A 70 -12.39 -9.45 -10.46
N GLU A 71 -11.28 -8.78 -10.14
CA GLU A 71 -9.92 -9.24 -10.38
C GLU A 71 -9.19 -9.62 -9.09
N VAL A 72 -8.25 -10.56 -9.17
CA VAL A 72 -7.46 -10.98 -8.00
C VAL A 72 -6.30 -10.02 -7.82
N PHE A 73 -6.25 -9.36 -6.67
CA PHE A 73 -5.05 -8.68 -6.22
C PHE A 73 -4.13 -9.66 -5.48
N HIS A 74 -2.87 -9.76 -5.91
CA HIS A 74 -1.86 -10.56 -5.26
C HIS A 74 -1.02 -9.68 -4.33
N TYR A 75 -1.37 -9.66 -3.05
CA TYR A 75 -0.59 -8.95 -2.04
C TYR A 75 0.74 -9.66 -1.79
N PHE A 76 1.84 -8.97 -2.02
CA PHE A 76 3.19 -9.41 -1.67
C PHE A 76 3.68 -8.60 -0.47
N LEU A 77 4.00 -9.28 0.64
CA LEU A 77 4.68 -8.65 1.77
C LEU A 77 6.15 -8.44 1.37
N PRO A 78 6.62 -7.19 1.18
CA PRO A 78 8.02 -6.97 0.88
C PRO A 78 8.88 -7.45 2.07
N PRO A 79 10.08 -8.00 1.83
CA PRO A 79 11.04 -8.29 2.88
C PRO A 79 11.30 -7.03 3.72
N LEU A 80 11.45 -7.18 5.04
CA LEU A 80 11.64 -6.09 6.03
C LEU A 80 12.68 -5.02 5.61
N ALA A 81 13.62 -5.36 4.74
CA ALA A 81 14.64 -4.46 4.20
C ALA A 81 14.06 -3.29 3.37
N ILE A 82 12.91 -3.44 2.70
CA ILE A 82 12.34 -2.42 1.80
C ILE A 82 11.51 -1.36 2.55
N ILE A 83 11.00 -1.68 3.75
CA ILE A 83 10.13 -0.80 4.54
C ILE A 83 10.85 0.50 4.94
N LYS A 84 12.19 0.49 5.05
CA LYS A 84 13.00 1.68 5.38
C LYS A 84 12.99 2.76 4.29
N GLU A 85 12.79 2.43 3.02
CA GLU A 85 12.95 3.39 1.94
C GLU A 85 11.69 4.28 1.76
N ARG A 86 10.49 3.71 1.97
CA ARG A 86 9.23 4.47 1.89
C ARG A 86 8.98 5.39 3.10
N ALA A 87 9.47 5.03 4.28
CA ALA A 87 9.35 5.88 5.47
C ALA A 87 10.11 7.22 5.32
N ASN A 88 11.20 7.24 4.54
CA ASN A 88 11.98 8.47 4.31
C ASN A 88 11.37 9.40 3.26
N TYR A 89 10.46 8.92 2.40
CA TYR A 89 9.85 9.76 1.35
C TYR A 89 8.77 10.72 1.91
N ASN A 90 8.19 10.42 3.07
CA ASN A 90 7.11 11.21 3.67
C ASN A 90 7.59 12.28 4.68
N ASP A 91 8.91 12.42 4.94
CA ASP A 91 9.46 13.45 5.83
C ASP A 91 9.62 14.83 5.15
N GLY A 92 9.21 14.97 3.88
CA GLY A 92 9.38 16.18 3.08
C GLY A 92 8.23 17.20 3.12
N ARG A 93 7.15 16.97 3.87
CA ARG A 93 6.01 17.91 3.96
C ARG A 93 5.60 18.19 5.40
N GLY A 94 6.06 19.33 5.93
CA GLY A 94 5.47 19.94 7.12
C GLY A 94 6.45 20.61 8.09
N LYS A 95 7.27 21.56 7.65
CA LYS A 95 7.91 22.54 8.55
C LYS A 95 7.65 23.98 8.11
N ASP A 96 6.40 24.28 7.77
CA ASP A 96 5.95 25.66 7.63
C ASP A 96 4.92 25.91 8.74
N GLY A 97 5.23 26.86 9.61
CA GLY A 97 4.70 26.96 10.96
C GLY A 97 3.21 27.25 11.06
N ILE A 98 2.60 26.67 12.10
CA ILE A 98 1.36 27.18 12.69
C ILE A 98 1.68 27.56 14.12
N SER A 99 1.73 28.88 14.30
CA SER A 99 1.81 29.63 15.55
C SER A 99 0.78 29.11 16.55
N GLN A 100 1.23 28.74 17.76
CA GLN A 100 0.33 28.51 18.88
C GLN A 100 -0.19 29.87 19.38
N GLU A 101 -1.33 30.31 18.86
CA GLU A 101 -2.07 31.43 19.45
C GLU A 101 -3.33 30.94 20.18
N LYS A 102 -3.17 30.87 21.50
CA LYS A 102 -4.16 31.00 22.58
C LYS A 102 -5.64 31.04 22.16
N CYS A 103 -6.38 29.99 22.53
CA CYS A 103 -7.80 30.10 22.83
C CYS A 103 -8.07 29.57 24.25
N LYS A 104 -7.99 30.48 25.24
CA LYS A 104 -8.57 30.31 26.58
C LYS A 104 -9.58 31.43 26.81
N ARG A 105 -10.83 31.16 26.47
CA ARG A 105 -12.07 31.73 27.05
C ARG A 105 -12.91 30.48 27.33
N GLY A 106 -13.20 30.09 28.56
CA GLY A 106 -13.91 30.80 29.60
C GLY A 106 -15.09 29.90 29.95
N CYS A 107 -14.93 29.10 31.00
CA CYS A 107 -15.98 28.46 31.78
C CYS A 107 -15.73 28.82 33.24
#